data_AF-A0A7J0GD75-F1
#
_entry.id   AF-A0A7J0GD75-F1
#
_cell.length_a   1.000
_cell.length_b   1.000
_cell.length_c   1.000
_cell.angle_alpha   90.00
_cell.angle_beta   90.00
_cell.angle_gamma   90.00
#
_symmetry.space_group_name_H-M   'P 1'
#
loop_
_entity.id
_entity.type
_entity.pdbx_description
1 polymer ?
#
loop_
_entity_poly.entity_id
_entity_poly.type
_entity_poly.pdbx_seq_one_letter_code
_entity_poly.pdbx_strand_id
1 'polypeptide(L)'
;MEVPDFEGKVNPTVFADWLASIEEYFDRYDMADDRRVRFAKMKLVGLAKIWWMGVVEGDIRRLGQPPISNWQEMKAKLRGKYIPPNYHAKLCEQLIELKQNSMSVDEYMQKFDMLKTRSQVVEDPSQTLARFKTGLRPDIRRELLRQPLYSLEHAFQVALDMEEYLRYPISKKFGSQVGETTPKGFNDASHFRPNGSKQPSADPKGKNHVANKGEGKGNKCFRCGEAGHMSYQCPKKNLHIGVGA
;
A
#
# COMPACT_ATOMS: atom_id res chain seq x y z
N MET A 1 -37.04 2.10 -6.05
CA MET A 1 -35.97 1.99 -5.05
C MET A 1 -36.50 1.15 -3.90
N GLU A 2 -35.82 0.06 -3.58
CA GLU A 2 -36.17 -0.79 -2.46
C GLU A 2 -35.29 -0.44 -1.26
N VAL A 3 -35.91 -0.17 -0.10
CA VAL A 3 -35.16 0.05 1.14
C VAL A 3 -34.77 -1.31 1.70
N PRO A 4 -33.48 -1.58 1.96
CA PRO A 4 -33.05 -2.86 2.50
C PRO A 4 -33.55 -3.05 3.94
N ASP A 5 -33.67 -4.30 4.36
CA ASP A 5 -33.96 -4.62 5.75
C ASP A 5 -32.69 -4.48 6.61
N PHE A 6 -32.84 -4.06 7.86
CA PHE A 6 -31.76 -3.93 8.81
C PHE A 6 -31.86 -4.97 9.91
N GLU A 7 -30.89 -5.89 9.92
CA GLU A 7 -30.84 -7.02 10.84
C GLU A 7 -30.29 -6.66 12.23
N GLY A 8 -29.58 -5.53 12.36
CA GLY A 8 -28.94 -5.13 13.62
C GLY A 8 -27.49 -5.56 13.75
N LYS A 9 -26.76 -5.71 12.64
CA LYS A 9 -25.32 -6.01 12.63
C LYS A 9 -24.52 -4.91 13.35
N VAL A 10 -23.41 -5.29 13.98
CA VAL A 10 -22.56 -4.40 14.81
C VAL A 10 -21.74 -3.41 13.99
N ASN A 11 -21.66 -3.58 12.65
CA ASN A 11 -20.91 -2.66 11.80
C ASN A 11 -21.65 -1.30 11.67
N PRO A 12 -21.11 -0.19 12.19
CA PRO A 12 -21.79 1.10 12.17
C PRO A 12 -21.99 1.64 10.76
N THR A 13 -21.12 1.28 9.82
CA THR A 13 -21.22 1.67 8.42
C THR A 13 -22.43 1.02 7.74
N VAL A 14 -22.72 -0.25 8.05
CA VAL A 14 -23.92 -0.93 7.52
C VAL A 14 -25.20 -0.23 7.99
N PHE A 15 -25.22 0.19 9.26
CA PHE A 15 -26.34 0.97 9.77
C PHE A 15 -26.42 2.36 9.14
N ALA A 16 -25.29 3.05 8.96
CA ALA A 16 -25.26 4.37 8.31
C ALA A 16 -25.78 4.31 6.87
N ASP A 17 -25.42 3.28 6.11
CA ASP A 17 -25.88 3.08 4.73
C ASP A 17 -27.37 2.75 4.66
N TRP A 18 -27.86 1.90 5.57
CA TRP A 18 -29.29 1.63 5.71
C TRP A 18 -30.07 2.91 6.06
N LEU A 19 -29.55 3.70 7.00
CA LEU A 19 -30.17 4.95 7.42
C LEU A 19 -30.22 5.97 6.28
N ALA A 20 -29.15 6.11 5.49
CA ALA A 20 -29.16 6.97 4.31
C ALA A 20 -30.20 6.51 3.28
N SER A 21 -30.29 5.20 3.04
CA SER A 21 -31.22 4.62 2.07
C SER A 21 -32.69 4.84 2.45
N ILE A 22 -33.03 4.70 3.74
CA ILE A 22 -34.40 4.91 4.21
C ILE A 22 -34.78 6.39 4.24
N GLU A 23 -33.85 7.28 4.55
CA GLU A 23 -34.10 8.73 4.49
C GLU A 23 -34.33 9.22 3.06
N GLU A 24 -33.51 8.77 2.11
CA GLU A 24 -33.73 9.07 0.69
C GLU A 24 -35.11 8.60 0.22
N TYR A 25 -35.54 7.41 0.66
CA TYR A 25 -36.88 6.91 0.38
C TYR A 25 -37.95 7.82 0.97
N PHE A 26 -37.83 8.22 2.23
CA PHE A 26 -38.81 9.10 2.87
C PHE A 26 -38.91 10.47 2.20
N ASP A 27 -37.79 11.03 1.78
CA ASP A 27 -37.75 12.34 1.14
C ASP A 27 -38.29 12.28 -0.30
N ARG A 28 -38.01 11.20 -1.03
CA ARG A 28 -38.60 10.98 -2.38
C ARG A 28 -40.13 10.95 -2.37
N TYR A 29 -40.72 10.38 -1.32
CA TYR A 29 -42.17 10.18 -1.23
C TYR A 29 -42.88 11.16 -0.28
N ASP A 30 -42.18 12.21 0.19
CA ASP A 30 -42.69 13.22 1.13
C ASP A 30 -43.50 12.59 2.29
N MET A 31 -42.91 11.59 2.93
CA MET A 31 -43.62 10.81 3.93
C MET A 31 -43.77 11.59 5.25
N ALA A 32 -44.99 11.65 5.78
CA ALA A 32 -45.24 12.15 7.14
C ALA A 32 -44.56 11.27 8.20
N ASP A 33 -44.16 11.89 9.32
CA ASP A 33 -43.35 11.30 10.38
C ASP A 33 -43.93 9.98 10.95
N ASP A 34 -45.24 9.93 11.16
CA ASP A 34 -45.91 8.74 11.68
C ASP A 34 -45.79 7.54 10.71
N ARG A 35 -45.86 7.81 9.40
CA ARG A 35 -45.64 6.82 8.34
C ARG A 35 -44.16 6.43 8.24
N ARG A 36 -43.24 7.39 8.38
CA ARG A 36 -41.78 7.13 8.41
C ARG A 36 -41.46 6.14 9.52
N VAL A 37 -41.94 6.40 10.74
CA VAL A 37 -41.71 5.52 11.91
C VAL A 37 -42.28 4.12 11.68
N ARG A 38 -43.53 3.99 11.21
CA ARG A 38 -44.12 2.67 10.93
C ARG A 38 -43.34 1.90 9.87
N PHE A 39 -42.96 2.56 8.78
CA PHE A 39 -42.18 1.93 7.71
C PHE A 39 -40.79 1.49 8.19
N ALA A 40 -40.09 2.35 8.94
CA ALA A 40 -38.78 2.00 9.49
C ALA A 40 -38.86 0.79 10.43
N LYS A 41 -39.90 0.71 11.28
CA LYS A 41 -40.13 -0.47 12.14
C LYS A 41 -40.31 -1.75 11.32
N MET A 42 -41.01 -1.70 10.19
CA MET A 42 -41.15 -2.86 9.29
C MET A 42 -39.82 -3.29 8.67
N LYS A 43 -38.91 -2.34 8.45
CA LYS A 43 -37.57 -2.57 7.93
C LYS A 43 -36.56 -3.05 8.97
N LEU A 44 -36.91 -3.06 10.25
CA LEU A 44 -36.11 -3.73 11.28
C LEU A 44 -36.44 -5.23 11.29
N VAL A 45 -35.42 -6.06 11.14
CA VAL A 45 -35.52 -7.52 11.19
C VAL A 45 -34.49 -8.08 12.19
N GLY A 46 -34.57 -9.38 12.48
CA GLY A 46 -33.59 -10.06 13.34
C GLY A 46 -33.34 -9.36 14.69
N LEU A 47 -32.07 -9.14 15.02
CA LEU A 47 -31.64 -8.54 16.28
C LEU A 47 -32.13 -7.09 16.45
N ALA A 48 -32.22 -6.32 15.36
CA ALA A 48 -32.73 -4.96 15.42
C ALA A 48 -34.20 -4.90 15.83
N LYS A 49 -35.03 -5.79 15.28
CA LYS A 49 -36.44 -5.90 15.66
C LYS A 49 -36.62 -6.30 17.12
N ILE A 50 -35.86 -7.31 17.56
CA ILE A 50 -35.89 -7.80 18.95
C ILE A 50 -35.51 -6.67 19.92
N TRP A 51 -34.42 -5.95 19.63
CA TRP A 51 -34.00 -4.83 20.46
C TRP A 51 -35.02 -3.70 20.49
N TRP A 52 -35.58 -3.32 19.33
CA TRP A 52 -36.55 -2.25 19.24
C TRP A 52 -37.83 -2.57 20.03
N MET A 53 -38.42 -3.73 19.80
CA MET A 53 -39.67 -4.13 20.48
C MET A 53 -39.46 -4.41 21.96
N GLY A 54 -38.39 -5.12 22.32
CA GLY A 54 -38.14 -5.57 23.70
C GLY A 54 -37.62 -4.46 24.61
N VAL A 55 -36.68 -3.66 24.12
CA VAL A 55 -36.03 -2.62 24.93
C VAL A 55 -36.73 -1.29 24.76
N VAL A 56 -36.80 -0.76 23.52
CA VAL A 56 -37.31 0.60 23.31
C VAL A 56 -38.81 0.67 23.58
N GLU A 57 -39.62 -0.15 22.91
CA GLU A 57 -41.08 -0.13 23.11
C GLU A 57 -41.47 -0.73 24.47
N GLY A 58 -40.73 -1.72 24.97
CA GLY A 58 -40.92 -2.27 26.31
C GLY A 58 -40.74 -1.22 27.40
N ASP A 59 -39.68 -0.42 27.33
CA ASP A 59 -39.42 0.67 28.28
C ASP A 59 -40.49 1.76 28.22
N ILE A 60 -40.90 2.17 27.02
CA ILE A 60 -41.98 3.16 26.81
C ILE A 60 -43.27 2.70 27.48
N ARG A 61 -43.67 1.43 27.27
CA ARG A 61 -44.87 0.84 27.89
C ARG A 61 -44.76 0.80 29.41
N ARG A 62 -43.60 0.37 29.93
CA ARG A 62 -43.35 0.29 31.38
C ARG A 62 -43.42 1.67 32.05
N LEU A 63 -42.96 2.70 31.36
CA LEU A 63 -42.97 4.08 31.85
C LEU A 63 -44.28 4.83 31.54
N GLY A 64 -45.27 4.19 30.91
CA GLY A 64 -46.55 4.82 30.56
C GLY A 64 -46.42 5.95 29.54
N GLN A 65 -45.35 5.97 28.74
CA GLN A 65 -45.07 7.01 27.74
C GLN A 65 -45.85 6.74 26.43
N PRO A 66 -46.18 7.79 25.67
CA PRO A 66 -46.77 7.60 24.34
C PRO A 66 -45.80 6.87 23.40
N PRO A 67 -46.31 6.08 22.43
CA PRO A 67 -45.46 5.48 21.41
C PRO A 67 -44.71 6.54 20.60
N ILE A 68 -43.45 6.24 20.22
CA ILE A 68 -42.68 7.09 19.30
C ILE A 68 -43.46 7.21 17.99
N SER A 69 -43.82 8.44 17.63
CA SER A 69 -44.49 8.81 16.37
C SER A 69 -43.67 9.80 15.54
N ASN A 70 -42.56 10.31 16.07
CA ASN A 70 -41.67 11.25 15.42
C ASN A 70 -40.44 10.51 14.85
N TRP A 71 -40.08 10.79 13.60
CA TRP A 71 -38.96 10.11 12.92
C TRP A 71 -37.61 10.47 13.55
N GLN A 72 -37.39 11.73 13.92
CA GLN A 72 -36.16 12.18 14.55
C GLN A 72 -35.91 11.48 15.89
N GLU A 73 -36.96 11.24 16.68
CA GLU A 73 -36.84 10.49 17.93
C GLU A 73 -36.43 9.04 17.69
N MET A 74 -37.08 8.35 16.73
CA MET A 74 -36.69 7.00 16.34
C MET A 74 -35.25 6.94 15.81
N LYS A 75 -34.88 7.88 14.95
CA LYS A 75 -33.54 8.03 14.39
C LYS A 75 -32.49 8.21 15.48
N ALA A 76 -32.76 9.04 16.50
CA ALA A 76 -31.84 9.25 17.62
C ALA A 76 -31.61 7.97 18.43
N LYS A 77 -32.66 7.20 18.73
CA LYS A 77 -32.55 5.90 19.42
C LYS A 77 -31.73 4.90 18.62
N LEU A 78 -32.00 4.79 17.31
CA LEU A 78 -31.27 3.89 16.41
C LEU A 78 -29.80 4.28 16.30
N ARG A 79 -29.49 5.57 16.09
CA ARG A 79 -28.10 6.06 16.07
C ARG A 79 -27.38 5.78 17.38
N GLY A 80 -28.03 6.04 18.53
CA GLY A 80 -27.44 5.75 19.84
C GLY A 80 -27.12 4.27 20.06
N LYS A 81 -27.86 3.35 19.41
CA LYS A 81 -27.62 1.91 19.49
C LYS A 81 -26.51 1.42 18.55
N TYR A 82 -26.47 1.94 17.33
CA TYR A 82 -25.68 1.35 16.23
C TYR A 82 -24.51 2.21 15.75
N ILE A 83 -24.42 3.48 16.14
CA ILE A 83 -23.29 4.36 15.87
C ILE A 83 -22.51 4.62 17.17
N PRO A 84 -21.31 4.04 17.32
CA PRO A 84 -20.43 4.34 18.44
C PRO A 84 -20.06 5.82 18.49
N PRO A 85 -19.86 6.42 19.68
CA PRO A 85 -19.47 7.82 19.79
C PRO A 85 -18.19 8.19 19.03
N ASN A 86 -17.26 7.25 18.87
CA ASN A 86 -16.00 7.45 18.15
C ASN A 86 -16.06 7.05 16.66
N TYR A 87 -17.24 6.84 16.09
CA TYR A 87 -17.38 6.40 14.69
C TYR A 87 -16.69 7.35 13.70
N HIS A 88 -17.00 8.65 13.77
CA HIS A 88 -16.40 9.64 12.88
C HIS A 88 -14.89 9.78 13.13
N ALA A 89 -14.45 9.79 14.40
CA ALA A 89 -13.03 9.84 14.74
C ALA A 89 -12.24 8.67 14.14
N LYS A 90 -12.78 7.44 14.21
CA LYS A 90 -12.17 6.26 13.58
C LYS A 90 -12.10 6.37 12.06
N LEU A 91 -13.11 6.95 11.42
CA LEU A 91 -13.07 7.20 9.98
C LEU A 91 -12.00 8.24 9.62
N CYS A 92 -11.85 9.29 10.43
CA CYS A 92 -10.77 10.27 10.27
C CYS A 92 -9.40 9.62 10.42
N GLU A 93 -9.20 8.80 11.45
CA GLU A 93 -7.96 8.03 11.66
C GLU A 93 -7.65 7.14 10.45
N GLN A 94 -8.64 6.38 9.97
CA GLN A 94 -8.50 5.56 8.76
C GLN A 94 -8.14 6.40 7.52
N LEU A 95 -8.68 7.60 7.37
CA LEU A 95 -8.34 8.52 6.29
C LEU A 95 -6.92 9.10 6.42
N ILE A 96 -6.45 9.35 7.65
CA ILE A 96 -5.08 9.81 7.94
C ILE A 96 -4.06 8.72 7.65
N GLU A 97 -4.37 7.50 8.04
CA GLU A 97 -3.48 6.34 7.89
C GLU A 97 -3.59 5.69 6.51
N LEU A 98 -4.52 6.13 5.65
CA LEU A 98 -4.75 5.49 4.36
C LEU A 98 -3.50 5.54 3.48
N LYS A 99 -3.01 4.35 3.13
CA LYS A 99 -1.93 4.13 2.15
C LYS A 99 -2.41 3.18 1.06
N GLN A 100 -1.95 3.40 -0.17
CA GLN A 100 -2.24 2.54 -1.32
C GLN A 100 -1.76 1.10 -1.07
N ASN A 101 -0.55 0.93 -0.55
CA ASN A 101 0.03 -0.39 -0.29
C ASN A 101 -0.11 -1.32 -1.52
N SER A 102 -0.76 -2.47 -1.36
CA SER A 102 -1.02 -3.46 -2.41
C SER A 102 -2.30 -3.19 -3.23
N MET A 103 -3.07 -2.15 -2.89
CA MET A 103 -4.27 -1.78 -3.67
C MET A 103 -3.85 -1.21 -5.02
N SER A 104 -4.69 -1.41 -6.03
CA SER A 104 -4.61 -0.60 -7.25
C SER A 104 -4.83 0.88 -6.92
N VAL A 105 -4.44 1.76 -7.83
CA VAL A 105 -4.73 3.20 -7.72
C VAL A 105 -6.24 3.44 -7.63
N ASP A 106 -7.02 2.70 -8.41
CA ASP A 106 -8.48 2.77 -8.41
C ASP A 106 -9.09 2.34 -7.06
N GLU A 107 -8.69 1.18 -6.53
CA GLU A 107 -9.13 0.70 -5.21
C GLU A 107 -8.76 1.69 -4.08
N TYR A 108 -7.56 2.27 -4.16
CA TYR A 108 -7.11 3.29 -3.23
C TYR A 108 -7.98 4.56 -3.31
N MET A 109 -8.28 5.04 -4.52
CA MET A 109 -9.12 6.21 -4.73
C MET A 109 -10.55 5.98 -4.22
N GLN A 110 -11.18 4.85 -4.55
CA GLN A 110 -12.50 4.49 -4.04
C GLN A 110 -12.55 4.50 -2.50
N LYS A 111 -11.51 3.96 -1.85
CA LYS A 111 -11.40 3.94 -0.40
C LYS A 111 -11.14 5.34 0.17
N PHE A 112 -10.33 6.16 -0.50
CA PHE A 112 -10.06 7.54 -0.13
C PHE A 112 -11.35 8.37 -0.14
N ASP A 113 -12.12 8.32 -1.23
CA ASP A 113 -13.39 9.06 -1.36
C ASP A 113 -14.44 8.59 -0.37
N MET A 114 -14.58 7.28 -0.17
CA MET A 114 -15.48 6.72 0.83
C MET A 114 -15.15 7.25 2.23
N LEU A 115 -13.87 7.21 2.62
CA LEU A 115 -13.44 7.67 3.95
C LEU A 115 -13.57 9.18 4.10
N LYS A 116 -13.20 9.97 3.09
CA LYS A 116 -13.33 11.43 3.10
C LYS A 116 -14.79 11.85 3.24
N THR A 117 -15.68 11.26 2.44
CA THR A 117 -17.11 11.59 2.47
C THR A 117 -17.76 11.22 3.81
N ARG A 118 -17.48 10.01 4.34
CA ARG A 118 -18.13 9.52 5.57
C ARG A 118 -17.55 10.12 6.85
N SER A 119 -16.26 10.46 6.86
CA SER A 119 -15.62 11.10 8.02
C SER A 119 -16.11 12.54 8.25
N GLN A 120 -16.74 13.17 7.23
CA GLN A 120 -17.18 14.56 7.26
C GLN A 120 -16.02 15.56 7.45
N VAL A 121 -14.82 15.16 7.03
CA VAL A 121 -13.62 16.00 7.09
C VAL A 121 -13.68 17.07 6.00
N VAL A 122 -13.72 18.33 6.43
CA VAL A 122 -13.62 19.51 5.56
C VAL A 122 -12.13 19.86 5.40
N GLU A 123 -11.68 19.91 4.16
CA GLU A 123 -10.31 20.25 3.76
C GLU A 123 -10.36 21.11 2.51
N ASP A 124 -9.42 22.04 2.38
CA ASP A 124 -9.21 22.75 1.13
C ASP A 124 -8.72 21.78 0.03
N PRO A 125 -8.99 22.06 -1.26
CA PRO A 125 -8.59 21.18 -2.36
C PRO A 125 -7.08 20.85 -2.35
N SER A 126 -6.24 21.79 -1.94
CA SER A 126 -4.79 21.60 -1.82
C SER A 126 -4.42 20.58 -0.73
N GLN A 127 -5.11 20.59 0.41
CA GLN A 127 -4.91 19.65 1.51
C GLN A 127 -5.38 18.25 1.12
N THR A 128 -6.55 18.13 0.50
CA THR A 128 -7.06 16.86 -0.01
C THR A 128 -6.12 16.25 -1.05
N LEU A 129 -5.63 17.07 -2.00
CA LEU A 129 -4.64 16.64 -2.98
C LEU A 129 -3.32 16.20 -2.33
N ALA A 130 -2.83 16.96 -1.34
CA ALA A 130 -1.61 16.60 -0.60
C ALA A 130 -1.76 15.27 0.14
N ARG A 131 -2.91 15.03 0.77
CA ARG A 131 -3.23 13.77 1.44
C ARG A 131 -3.27 12.60 0.46
N PHE A 132 -3.99 12.75 -0.66
CA PHE A 132 -4.06 11.72 -1.71
C PHE A 132 -2.66 11.33 -2.20
N LYS A 133 -1.83 12.32 -2.56
CA LYS A 133 -0.44 12.10 -3.00
C LYS A 133 0.41 11.39 -1.94
N THR A 134 0.21 11.72 -0.67
CA THR A 134 1.01 11.17 0.43
C THR A 134 0.66 9.71 0.75
N GLY A 135 -0.53 9.25 0.37
CA GLY A 135 -0.94 7.86 0.53
C GLY A 135 -0.56 6.94 -0.63
N LEU A 136 -0.25 7.47 -1.82
CA LEU A 136 0.19 6.68 -2.98
C LEU A 136 1.52 5.96 -2.74
N ARG A 137 1.73 4.85 -3.46
CA ARG A 137 3.01 4.13 -3.45
C ARG A 137 4.16 5.04 -3.88
N PRO A 138 5.39 4.85 -3.34
CA PRO A 138 6.50 5.76 -3.61
C PRO A 138 6.92 5.87 -5.09
N ASP A 139 6.76 4.80 -5.87
CA ASP A 139 7.05 4.76 -7.30
C ASP A 139 6.11 5.65 -8.12
N ILE A 140 4.81 5.60 -7.83
CA ILE A 140 3.78 6.44 -8.45
C ILE A 140 3.89 7.88 -7.93
N ARG A 141 4.00 8.06 -6.61
CA ARG A 141 4.09 9.39 -5.98
C ARG A 141 5.23 10.23 -6.54
N ARG A 142 6.37 9.62 -6.88
CA ARG A 142 7.51 10.33 -7.49
C ARG A 142 7.13 10.98 -8.83
N GLU A 143 6.29 10.33 -9.62
CA GLU A 143 5.85 10.86 -10.91
C GLU A 143 4.95 12.10 -10.71
N LEU A 144 4.04 12.03 -9.73
CA LEU A 144 3.17 13.15 -9.38
C LEU A 144 3.95 14.37 -8.83
N LEU A 145 5.15 14.19 -8.30
CA LEU A 145 6.01 15.29 -7.82
C LEU A 145 6.77 16.01 -8.95
N ARG A 146 6.83 15.42 -10.14
CA ARG A 146 7.58 15.99 -11.28
C ARG A 146 6.79 17.01 -12.09
N GLN A 147 5.49 17.10 -11.86
CA GLN A 147 4.60 17.97 -12.61
C GLN A 147 3.64 18.72 -11.69
N PRO A 148 3.21 19.93 -12.08
CA PRO A 148 2.18 20.63 -11.34
C PRO A 148 0.83 19.91 -11.48
N LEU A 149 0.19 19.65 -10.35
CA LEU A 149 -1.15 19.05 -10.28
C LEU A 149 -2.12 20.07 -9.68
N TYR A 150 -3.22 20.32 -10.39
CA TYR A 150 -4.17 21.39 -10.06
C TYR A 150 -5.47 20.88 -9.42
N SER A 151 -5.74 19.57 -9.48
CA SER A 151 -6.92 18.96 -8.89
C SER A 151 -6.67 17.51 -8.48
N LEU A 152 -7.60 16.96 -7.70
CA LEU A 152 -7.55 15.55 -7.28
C LEU A 152 -7.75 14.61 -8.48
N GLU A 153 -8.65 14.97 -9.39
CA GLU A 153 -8.97 14.21 -10.60
C GLU A 153 -7.75 14.12 -11.53
N HIS A 154 -7.04 15.23 -11.73
CA HIS A 154 -5.81 15.22 -12.53
C HIS A 154 -4.73 14.33 -11.88
N ALA A 155 -4.57 14.42 -10.56
CA ALA A 155 -3.62 13.58 -9.83
C ALA A 155 -3.98 12.08 -9.90
N PHE A 156 -5.27 11.77 -9.86
CA PHE A 156 -5.78 10.40 -9.99
C PHE A 156 -5.48 9.84 -11.38
N GLN A 157 -5.74 10.59 -12.45
CA GLN A 157 -5.43 10.16 -13.82
C GLN A 157 -3.93 9.88 -14.00
N VAL A 158 -3.06 10.80 -13.55
CA VAL A 158 -1.61 10.60 -13.60
C VAL A 158 -1.17 9.35 -12.82
N ALA A 159 -1.81 9.09 -11.68
CA ALA A 159 -1.52 7.90 -10.89
C ALA A 159 -1.95 6.61 -11.63
N LEU A 160 -3.09 6.61 -12.31
CA LEU A 160 -3.56 5.48 -13.14
C LEU A 160 -2.58 5.20 -14.28
N ASP A 161 -2.22 6.22 -15.05
CA ASP A 161 -1.30 6.09 -16.19
C ASP A 161 0.06 5.53 -15.73
N MET A 162 0.54 5.99 -14.57
CA MET A 162 1.80 5.51 -14.00
C MET A 162 1.70 4.06 -13.49
N GLU A 163 0.58 3.67 -12.88
CA GLU A 163 0.35 2.28 -12.47
C GLU A 163 0.31 1.34 -13.68
N GLU A 164 -0.33 1.76 -14.77
CA GLU A 164 -0.35 1.02 -16.04
C GLU A 164 1.06 0.91 -16.64
N TYR A 165 1.80 2.01 -16.71
CA TYR A 165 3.18 2.03 -17.21
C TYR A 165 4.09 1.05 -16.44
N LEU A 166 3.97 1.03 -15.11
CA LEU A 166 4.75 0.13 -14.25
C LEU A 166 4.38 -1.35 -14.40
N ARG A 167 3.16 -1.65 -14.89
CA ARG A 167 2.70 -3.02 -15.14
C ARG A 167 3.41 -3.66 -16.33
N TYR A 168 3.93 -2.86 -17.25
CA TYR A 168 4.74 -3.35 -18.37
C TYR A 168 6.20 -3.46 -17.95
N PRO A 169 6.78 -4.67 -17.87
CA PRO A 169 8.20 -4.81 -17.64
C PRO A 169 8.94 -4.22 -18.85
N ILE A 170 9.54 -3.04 -18.66
CA ILE A 170 10.57 -2.56 -19.58
C ILE A 170 11.67 -3.61 -19.47
N SER A 171 11.77 -4.47 -20.48
CA SER A 171 12.92 -5.34 -20.66
C SER A 171 14.14 -4.42 -20.64
N LYS A 172 14.89 -4.41 -19.51
CA LYS A 172 16.13 -3.64 -19.37
C LYS A 172 17.18 -4.25 -20.31
N LYS A 173 17.04 -3.94 -21.60
CA LYS A 173 18.12 -3.95 -22.57
C LYS A 173 18.43 -2.50 -22.92
N PHE A 174 19.00 -1.79 -21.95
CA PHE A 174 19.89 -0.69 -22.28
C PHE A 174 21.31 -1.15 -21.99
N GLY A 175 21.93 -1.67 -23.05
CA GLY A 175 23.38 -1.63 -23.15
C GLY A 175 23.84 -0.19 -23.32
N SER A 176 25.01 0.08 -22.75
CA SER A 176 26.04 1.08 -23.10
C SER A 176 26.80 1.34 -21.80
N GLN A 177 27.99 0.75 -21.64
CA GLN A 177 29.22 1.40 -22.06
C GLN A 177 29.21 2.89 -21.74
N VAL A 178 29.58 3.23 -20.52
CA VAL A 178 30.45 4.38 -20.25
C VAL A 178 31.47 3.87 -19.23
N GLY A 179 32.64 3.47 -19.74
CA GLY A 179 33.84 3.44 -18.93
C GLY A 179 34.26 4.88 -18.72
N GLU A 180 34.31 5.30 -17.47
CA GLU A 180 34.99 6.54 -17.13
C GLU A 180 36.11 6.24 -16.13
N THR A 181 37.27 6.72 -16.53
CA THR A 181 38.59 6.55 -15.98
C THR A 181 38.71 7.18 -14.59
N THR A 182 39.52 6.52 -13.75
CA THR A 182 39.97 7.01 -12.43
C THR A 182 40.66 8.38 -12.51
N PRO A 183 40.82 9.04 -11.34
CA PRO A 183 42.20 9.22 -10.89
C PRO A 183 42.41 8.80 -9.43
N LYS A 184 43.47 8.00 -9.23
CA LYS A 184 44.08 7.72 -7.92
C LYS A 184 44.71 9.00 -7.33
N GLY A 185 44.46 9.26 -6.05
CA GLY A 185 45.39 10.00 -5.20
C GLY A 185 46.36 9.03 -4.53
N PHE A 186 47.66 9.19 -4.83
CA PHE A 186 48.79 8.49 -4.21
C PHE A 186 49.30 9.26 -2.99
N ASN A 187 49.88 8.51 -2.04
CA ASN A 187 51.03 8.81 -1.18
C ASN A 187 50.77 8.23 0.22
N ASP A 188 51.72 7.75 1.01
CA ASP A 188 53.07 7.17 0.88
C ASP A 188 53.37 6.70 2.33
N ALA A 189 54.35 5.82 2.46
CA ALA A 189 54.90 5.15 3.63
C ALA A 189 54.80 5.83 5.01
N SER A 190 54.57 5.02 6.05
CA SER A 190 55.64 4.53 6.97
C SER A 190 55.12 4.22 8.38
N HIS A 191 55.63 3.11 8.91
CA HIS A 191 55.83 2.69 10.31
C HIS A 191 54.89 3.18 11.42
N PHE A 192 54.31 2.25 12.19
CA PHE A 192 54.63 2.01 13.61
C PHE A 192 53.84 0.78 14.14
N ARG A 193 54.55 -0.19 14.73
CA ARG A 193 54.04 -1.30 15.58
C ARG A 193 53.89 -0.77 17.02
N PRO A 194 53.03 -1.33 17.93
CA PRO A 194 53.28 -2.63 18.58
C PRO A 194 51.99 -3.45 18.96
N ASN A 195 52.01 -4.79 18.81
CA ASN A 195 52.20 -5.85 19.83
C ASN A 195 50.90 -6.36 20.49
N GLY A 196 50.73 -7.70 20.60
CA GLY A 196 49.62 -8.30 21.34
C GLY A 196 49.22 -9.76 21.03
N SER A 197 50.14 -10.71 21.18
CA SER A 197 50.01 -12.07 21.77
C SER A 197 48.82 -13.05 21.52
N LYS A 198 49.19 -14.35 21.41
CA LYS A 198 48.45 -15.64 21.63
C LYS A 198 47.67 -16.19 20.43
N GLN A 199 47.63 -17.48 20.10
CA GLN A 199 48.38 -18.74 20.34
C GLN A 199 47.88 -19.75 19.24
N PRO A 200 48.46 -20.95 19.08
CA PRO A 200 48.49 -21.72 17.83
C PRO A 200 47.48 -22.88 17.79
N SER A 201 47.29 -23.53 16.63
CA SER A 201 47.30 -25.01 16.49
C SER A 201 47.03 -25.53 15.06
N ALA A 202 47.76 -26.60 14.74
CA ALA A 202 47.45 -27.75 13.86
C ALA A 202 47.75 -27.70 12.34
N ASP A 203 48.90 -28.29 11.99
CA ASP A 203 49.30 -29.02 10.77
C ASP A 203 48.47 -30.33 10.54
N PRO A 204 48.74 -31.21 9.53
CA PRO A 204 48.99 -31.02 8.08
C PRO A 204 48.32 -32.14 7.19
N LYS A 205 48.56 -32.09 5.85
CA LYS A 205 48.37 -33.16 4.82
C LYS A 205 46.92 -33.50 4.44
N GLY A 206 46.53 -33.73 3.19
CA GLY A 206 47.23 -33.81 1.92
C GLY A 206 46.33 -34.54 0.88
N LYS A 207 46.80 -34.51 -0.38
CA LYS A 207 46.52 -35.46 -1.47
C LYS A 207 45.22 -35.33 -2.32
N ASN A 208 45.53 -35.00 -3.58
CA ASN A 208 45.23 -35.77 -4.80
C ASN A 208 43.99 -35.41 -5.63
N HIS A 209 44.33 -34.91 -6.82
CA HIS A 209 43.56 -34.92 -8.05
C HIS A 209 42.93 -36.30 -8.35
N VAL A 210 41.66 -36.28 -8.79
CA VAL A 210 41.19 -37.13 -9.88
C VAL A 210 40.34 -36.27 -10.82
N ALA A 211 40.78 -36.24 -12.07
CA ALA A 211 40.08 -35.63 -13.18
C ALA A 211 38.84 -36.43 -13.55
N ASN A 212 37.77 -35.76 -13.98
CA ASN A 212 36.93 -36.34 -15.01
C ASN A 212 36.48 -35.29 -16.02
N LYS A 213 36.48 -35.73 -17.28
CA LYS A 213 36.40 -34.97 -18.53
C LYS A 213 35.03 -34.33 -18.73
N GLY A 214 35.04 -33.13 -19.28
CA GLY A 214 33.92 -32.53 -19.98
C GLY A 214 34.48 -31.70 -21.15
N GLU A 215 34.23 -32.19 -22.35
CA GLU A 215 34.71 -31.65 -23.62
C GLU A 215 34.09 -30.26 -23.91
N GLY A 216 34.87 -29.33 -24.45
CA GLY A 216 34.32 -28.10 -25.01
C GLY A 216 35.29 -26.92 -25.06
N LYS A 217 35.96 -26.74 -26.20
CA LYS A 217 36.68 -25.51 -26.63
C LYS A 217 37.63 -24.92 -25.59
N GLY A 218 38.81 -25.53 -25.45
CA GLY A 218 39.86 -25.10 -24.53
C GLY A 218 40.31 -23.65 -24.75
N ASN A 219 40.22 -22.83 -23.70
CA ASN A 219 40.78 -21.48 -23.66
C ASN A 219 42.29 -21.54 -23.98
N LYS A 220 42.66 -20.93 -25.10
CA LYS A 220 44.07 -20.71 -25.46
C LYS A 220 44.65 -19.66 -24.52
N CYS A 221 45.90 -19.85 -24.11
CA CYS A 221 46.63 -18.86 -23.35
C CYS A 221 46.78 -17.58 -24.17
N PHE A 222 46.30 -16.45 -23.67
CA PHE A 222 46.38 -15.16 -24.39
C PHE A 222 47.81 -14.61 -24.49
N ARG A 223 48.79 -15.24 -23.83
CA ARG A 223 50.19 -14.83 -23.89
C ARG A 223 51.02 -15.60 -24.93
N CYS A 224 50.77 -16.90 -25.12
CA CYS A 224 51.53 -17.71 -26.09
C CYS A 224 50.67 -18.41 -27.15
N GLY A 225 49.35 -18.34 -27.05
CA GLY A 225 48.42 -18.96 -28.01
C GLY A 225 48.22 -20.48 -27.84
N GLU A 226 48.96 -21.13 -26.94
CA GLU A 226 48.86 -22.58 -26.71
C GLU A 226 47.69 -22.93 -25.78
N ALA A 227 47.03 -24.06 -26.02
CA ALA A 227 45.95 -24.57 -25.18
C ALA A 227 46.50 -25.42 -24.02
N GLY A 228 45.78 -25.47 -22.90
CA GLY A 228 46.13 -26.30 -21.74
C GLY A 228 46.56 -25.54 -20.49
N HIS A 229 46.65 -24.20 -20.54
CA HIS A 229 46.90 -23.34 -19.38
C HIS A 229 46.33 -21.93 -19.58
N MET A 230 46.04 -21.21 -18.48
CA MET A 230 45.65 -19.80 -18.53
C MET A 230 46.87 -18.86 -18.47
N SER A 231 46.75 -17.60 -18.93
CA SER A 231 47.88 -16.67 -19.11
C SER A 231 48.74 -16.45 -17.86
N TYR A 232 48.17 -16.51 -16.66
CA TYR A 232 48.92 -16.37 -15.40
C TYR A 232 49.74 -17.63 -15.03
N GLN A 233 49.47 -18.76 -15.68
CA GLN A 233 50.18 -20.04 -15.54
C GLN A 233 51.10 -20.31 -16.74
N CYS A 234 51.28 -19.34 -17.66
CA CYS A 234 52.10 -19.54 -18.84
C CYS A 234 53.58 -19.77 -18.47
N PRO A 235 54.21 -20.88 -18.89
CA PRO A 235 55.60 -21.18 -18.54
C PRO A 235 56.62 -20.27 -19.27
N LYS A 236 56.22 -19.62 -20.36
CA LYS A 236 57.07 -18.70 -21.15
C LYS A 236 57.09 -17.27 -20.58
N LYS A 237 57.14 -17.10 -19.24
CA LYS A 237 56.83 -15.79 -18.61
C LYS A 237 57.71 -14.60 -19.03
N ASN A 238 58.92 -14.79 -19.56
CA ASN A 238 59.83 -13.69 -19.85
C ASN A 238 60.63 -13.87 -21.17
N LEU A 239 60.06 -13.46 -22.31
CA LEU A 239 60.87 -12.95 -23.43
C LEU A 239 60.22 -11.66 -23.96
N HIS A 240 61.04 -10.62 -24.05
CA HIS A 240 60.72 -9.27 -24.50
C HIS A 240 61.43 -8.98 -25.84
N ILE A 241 61.10 -7.82 -26.42
CA ILE A 241 61.66 -7.11 -27.60
C ILE A 241 60.85 -7.43 -28.88
N GLY A 242 60.22 -6.49 -29.59
CA GLY A 242 60.60 -5.12 -30.01
C GLY A 242 60.77 -5.16 -31.55
N VAL A 243 60.09 -4.33 -32.35
CA VAL A 243 60.57 -3.20 -33.20
C VAL A 243 59.36 -2.93 -34.13
N GLY A 244 58.79 -1.73 -34.29
CA GLY A 244 59.36 -0.50 -34.85
C GLY A 244 58.98 -0.39 -36.34
N ALA A 245 58.01 0.48 -36.64
CA ALA A 245 57.85 1.27 -37.87
C ALA A 245 56.72 2.28 -37.62
#